data_AF-A0A932M187-F1
#
_entry.id   AF-A0A932M187-F1
#
_cell.length_a   1.000
_cell.length_b   1.000
_cell.length_c   1.000
_cell.angle_alpha   90.00
_cell.angle_beta   90.00
_cell.angle_gamma   90.00
#
_symmetry.space_group_name_H-M   'P 1'
#
loop_
_entity.id
_entity.type
_entity.pdbx_description
1 polymer ?
#
loop_
_entity_poly.entity_id
_entity_poly.type
_entity_poly.pdbx_seq_one_letter_code
_entity_poly.pdbx_strand_id
1 'polypeptide(L)'
;RTLLGGLVSPGQHPMTWGTFMILGIPLGSWLSAWSRGTLEWWVPEGWELARRFCGGLFMGIGGTVAGGCNIGNSLTGVSIFSLNSLVATASILLGVTLAVRAFSSRDRVCPARAT
;
A
#
# COMPACT_ATOMS: atom_id res chain seq x y z
N ARG A 1 15.20 -7.97 1.28
CA ARG A 1 16.59 -8.50 1.36
C ARG A 1 17.69 -7.43 1.18
N THR A 2 17.35 -6.15 1.04
CA THR A 2 18.31 -5.07 0.73
C THR A 2 18.66 -4.13 1.89
N LEU A 3 17.89 -4.13 2.99
CA LEU A 3 18.07 -3.15 4.07
C LEU A 3 19.25 -3.46 5.01
N LEU A 4 19.54 -4.73 5.27
CA LEU A 4 20.69 -5.14 6.11
C LEU A 4 22.02 -5.20 5.37
N GLY A 5 22.01 -5.32 4.03
CA GLY A 5 23.23 -5.37 3.21
C GLY A 5 23.86 -3.99 2.95
N GLY A 6 23.07 -2.91 3.05
CA GLY A 6 23.55 -1.54 2.80
C GLY A 6 24.30 -0.89 3.97
N LEU A 7 24.21 -1.44 5.18
CA LEU A 7 24.84 -0.89 6.38
C LEU A 7 26.30 -1.36 6.59
N VAL A 8 26.78 -2.33 5.81
CA VAL A 8 28.13 -2.91 5.96
C VAL A 8 29.12 -2.53 4.84
N SER A 9 28.73 -1.65 3.91
CA SER A 9 29.61 -1.22 2.81
C SER A 9 29.35 0.24 2.40
N PRO A 10 30.24 1.20 2.73
CA PRO A 10 30.10 2.60 2.36
C PRO A 10 30.53 2.82 0.91
N GLY A 11 29.75 2.31 -0.06
CA GLY A 11 30.22 2.32 -1.45
C GLY A 11 29.24 1.95 -2.56
N GLN A 12 27.93 2.05 -2.36
CA GLN A 12 26.97 1.75 -3.43
C GLN A 12 25.77 2.69 -3.37
N HIS A 13 25.63 3.51 -4.41
CA HIS A 13 24.59 4.51 -4.59
C HIS A 13 23.22 3.99 -4.11
N PRO A 14 22.68 4.47 -2.97
CA PRO A 14 21.41 3.99 -2.42
C PRO A 14 20.17 4.42 -3.24
N MET A 15 20.40 5.09 -4.37
CA MET A 15 19.42 5.72 -5.23
C MET A 15 18.91 4.75 -6.31
N THR A 16 18.33 3.64 -5.90
CA THR A 16 17.59 2.75 -6.80
C THR A 16 16.26 3.42 -7.18
N TRP A 17 15.72 3.11 -8.37
CA TRP A 17 14.40 3.60 -8.78
C TRP A 17 13.30 3.33 -7.73
N GLY A 18 13.35 2.18 -7.06
CA GLY A 18 12.46 1.85 -5.96
C GLY A 18 12.58 2.80 -4.75
N THR A 19 13.78 3.27 -4.42
CA THR A 19 14.01 4.24 -3.34
C THR A 19 13.34 5.59 -3.66
N PHE A 20 13.47 6.06 -4.90
CA PHE A 20 12.80 7.27 -5.35
C PHE A 20 11.28 7.15 -5.32
N MET A 21 10.70 6.00 -5.67
CA MET A 21 9.27 5.75 -5.54
C MET A 21 8.80 5.80 -4.08
N ILE A 22 9.53 5.15 -3.16
CA ILE A 22 9.16 5.10 -1.74
C ILE A 22 9.18 6.50 -1.11
N LEU A 23 10.15 7.36 -1.47
CA LEU A 23 10.22 8.73 -0.99
C LEU A 23 9.29 9.67 -1.76
N GLY A 24 9.09 9.43 -3.05
CA GLY A 24 8.29 10.29 -3.93
C GLY A 24 6.79 10.18 -3.70
N ILE A 25 6.27 9.00 -3.35
CA ILE A 25 4.82 8.81 -3.14
C ILE A 25 4.31 9.64 -1.94
N PRO A 26 4.94 9.59 -0.74
CA PRO A 26 4.52 10.42 0.40
C PRO A 26 4.73 11.92 0.16
N LEU A 27 5.84 12.29 -0.48
CA LEU A 27 6.12 13.71 -0.79
C LEU A 27 5.13 14.26 -1.82
N GLY A 28 4.82 13.48 -2.85
CA GLY A 28 3.86 13.85 -3.89
C GLY A 28 2.42 13.94 -3.38
N SER A 29 2.00 13.01 -2.51
CA SER A 29 0.67 13.08 -1.88
C SER A 29 0.57 14.28 -0.93
N TRP A 30 1.64 14.60 -0.18
CA TRP A 30 1.69 15.77 0.70
C TRP A 30 1.61 17.09 -0.09
N LEU A 31 2.39 17.24 -1.16
CA LEU A 31 2.34 18.44 -2.00
C LEU A 31 0.98 18.59 -2.70
N SER A 32 0.38 17.47 -3.11
CA SER A 32 -0.96 17.46 -3.70
C SER A 32 -2.05 17.84 -2.70
N ALA A 33 -1.95 17.41 -1.45
CA ALA A 33 -2.88 17.81 -0.39
C ALA A 33 -2.69 19.27 0.02
N TRP A 34 -1.44 19.75 0.06
CA TRP A 34 -1.12 21.14 0.37
C TRP A 34 -1.67 22.11 -0.68
N SER A 35 -1.49 21.81 -1.97
CA SER A 35 -2.03 22.65 -3.05
C SER A 35 -3.56 22.72 -3.07
N ARG A 36 -4.24 21.70 -2.54
CA ARG A 36 -5.70 21.65 -2.41
C ARG A 36 -6.23 22.24 -1.11
N GLY A 37 -5.35 22.53 -0.14
CA GLY A 37 -5.73 23.03 1.18
C GLY A 37 -6.48 22.01 2.06
N THR A 38 -6.47 20.72 1.71
CA THR A 38 -7.23 19.66 2.40
C THR A 38 -6.36 18.87 3.40
N LEU A 39 -5.33 19.52 3.97
CA LEU A 39 -4.46 18.89 4.96
C LEU A 39 -5.17 18.90 6.31
N GLU A 40 -5.87 17.79 6.60
CA GLU A 40 -6.52 17.56 7.89
C GLU A 40 -5.74 16.51 8.67
N TRP A 41 -5.35 16.86 9.91
CA TRP A 41 -4.68 15.95 10.82
C TRP A 41 -5.74 15.13 11.57
N TRP A 42 -5.92 13.88 11.14
CA TRP A 42 -6.88 12.97 11.73
C TRP A 42 -6.19 11.83 12.48
N VAL A 43 -6.57 11.61 13.75
CA VAL A 43 -6.04 10.53 14.59
C VAL A 43 -7.14 9.49 14.84
N PRO A 44 -6.94 8.22 14.43
CA PRO A 44 -7.89 7.15 14.70
C PRO A 44 -7.98 6.82 16.20
N GLU A 45 -9.15 6.36 16.64
CA GLU A 45 -9.28 5.67 17.93
C GLU A 45 -8.39 4.43 17.99
N GLY A 46 -7.92 4.05 19.19
CA GLY A 46 -6.90 3.02 19.36
C GLY A 46 -7.26 1.65 18.75
N TRP A 47 -8.53 1.26 18.78
CA TRP A 47 -9.00 0.02 18.16
C TRP A 47 -8.96 0.07 16.63
N GLU A 48 -9.34 1.21 16.06
CA GLU A 48 -9.31 1.45 14.61
C GLU A 48 -7.88 1.53 14.08
N LEU A 49 -6.97 2.12 14.87
CA LEU A 49 -5.53 2.10 14.58
C LEU A 49 -4.99 0.66 14.52
N ALA A 50 -5.34 -0.17 15.51
CA ALA A 50 -4.93 -1.56 15.55
C ALA A 50 -5.47 -2.38 14.36
N ARG A 51 -6.74 -2.15 13.97
CA ARG A 51 -7.35 -2.77 12.78
C ARG A 51 -6.62 -2.38 11.50
N ARG A 52 -6.35 -1.09 11.30
CA ARG A 52 -5.62 -0.57 10.12
C ARG A 52 -4.18 -1.09 10.07
N PHE A 53 -3.51 -1.14 11.22
CA PHE A 53 -2.17 -1.67 11.33
C PHE A 53 -2.11 -3.17 11.01
N CYS A 54 -3.05 -3.95 11.55
CA CYS A 54 -3.18 -5.38 11.25
C CYS A 54 -3.45 -5.63 9.75
N GLY A 55 -4.33 -4.81 9.13
CA GLY A 55 -4.56 -4.85 7.69
C GLY A 55 -3.31 -4.56 6.86
N GLY A 56 -2.53 -3.54 7.25
CA GLY A 56 -1.25 -3.21 6.60
C GLY A 56 -0.23 -4.34 6.70
N LEU A 57 -0.15 -5.01 7.86
CA LEU A 57 0.73 -6.17 8.05
C LEU A 57 0.33 -7.33 7.13
N PHE A 58 -0.97 -7.64 7.07
CA PHE A 58 -1.49 -8.69 6.18
C PHE A 58 -1.23 -8.37 4.71
N MET A 59 -1.40 -7.10 4.30
CA MET A 59 -1.11 -6.65 2.94
C MET A 59 0.38 -6.77 2.60
N GLY A 60 1.27 -6.47 3.57
CA GLY A 60 2.71 -6.66 3.42
C GLY A 60 3.11 -8.12 3.23
N ILE A 61 2.62 -9.01 4.11
CA ILE A 61 2.87 -10.46 4.02
C ILE A 61 2.33 -11.00 2.70
N GLY A 62 1.07 -10.66 2.35
CA GLY A 62 0.45 -11.07 1.09
C GLY A 62 1.23 -10.61 -0.14
N GLY A 63 1.76 -9.38 -0.14
CA GLY A 63 2.60 -8.87 -1.23
C GLY A 63 3.91 -9.65 -1.40
N THR A 64 4.56 -10.06 -0.30
CA THR A 64 5.77 -10.90 -0.38
C THR A 64 5.47 -12.30 -0.92
N VAL A 65 4.32 -12.89 -0.56
CA VAL A 65 3.88 -14.20 -1.06
C VAL A 65 3.51 -14.14 -2.54
N ALA A 66 2.85 -13.06 -2.97
CA ALA A 66 2.48 -12.85 -4.37
C ALA A 66 3.66 -12.44 -5.27
N GLY A 67 4.84 -12.17 -4.68
CA GLY A 67 6.03 -11.74 -5.42
C GLY A 67 5.93 -10.33 -6.01
N GLY A 68 5.03 -9.49 -5.50
CA GLY A 68 4.77 -8.16 -6.05
C GLY A 68 3.73 -7.37 -5.27
N CYS A 69 3.48 -6.14 -5.72
CA CYS A 69 2.38 -5.30 -5.24
C CYS A 69 1.30 -5.16 -6.32
N ASN A 70 0.17 -4.54 -5.98
CA ASN A 70 -0.89 -4.25 -6.94
C ASN A 70 -0.40 -3.39 -8.12
N ILE A 71 0.57 -2.51 -7.91
CA ILE A 71 1.15 -1.67 -8.99
C ILE A 71 1.93 -2.54 -9.97
N GLY A 72 2.76 -3.45 -9.47
CA GLY A 72 3.55 -4.36 -10.30
C GLY A 72 2.68 -5.39 -11.04
N ASN A 73 1.84 -6.12 -10.30
CA ASN A 73 1.08 -7.22 -10.88
C ASN A 73 -0.11 -6.75 -11.71
N SER A 74 -0.85 -5.73 -11.25
CA SER A 74 -2.06 -5.28 -11.97
C SER A 74 -1.77 -4.20 -13.01
N LEU A 75 -0.92 -3.21 -12.72
CA LEU A 75 -0.73 -2.07 -13.62
C LEU A 75 0.26 -2.37 -14.75
N THR A 76 1.35 -3.08 -14.43
CA THR A 76 2.39 -3.42 -15.42
C THR A 76 2.21 -4.84 -15.94
N GLY A 77 1.96 -5.80 -15.05
CA GLY A 77 1.89 -7.23 -15.38
C GLY A 77 0.71 -7.63 -16.28
N VAL A 78 -0.45 -6.97 -16.13
CA VAL A 78 -1.62 -7.20 -16.98
C VAL A 78 -1.36 -6.70 -18.41
N SER A 79 -0.67 -5.58 -18.58
CA SER A 79 -0.32 -5.03 -19.90
C SER A 79 0.62 -5.92 -20.69
N ILE A 80 1.50 -6.66 -20.00
CA ILE A 80 2.43 -7.63 -20.61
C ILE A 80 1.74 -8.99 -20.86
N PHE A 81 0.45 -9.12 -20.48
CA PHE A 81 -0.34 -10.34 -20.59
C PHE A 81 0.34 -11.57 -19.96
N SER A 82 0.96 -11.36 -18.79
CA SER A 82 1.64 -12.44 -18.06
C SER A 82 0.62 -13.30 -17.30
N LEU A 83 0.70 -14.62 -17.48
CA LEU A 83 -0.15 -15.60 -16.77
C LEU A 83 0.00 -15.48 -15.25
N ASN A 84 1.22 -15.25 -14.75
CA ASN A 84 1.45 -15.08 -13.33
C ASN A 84 0.74 -13.82 -12.79
N SER A 85 0.84 -12.72 -13.52
CA SER A 85 0.17 -11.46 -13.16
C SER A 85 -1.35 -11.58 -13.21
N LEU A 86 -1.91 -12.30 -14.19
CA LEU A 86 -3.35 -12.55 -14.27
C LEU A 86 -3.86 -13.36 -13.07
N VAL A 87 -3.16 -14.44 -12.69
CA VAL A 87 -3.54 -15.27 -11.54
C VAL A 87 -3.40 -14.48 -10.23
N ALA A 88 -2.32 -13.71 -10.08
CA ALA A 88 -2.10 -12.88 -8.90
C ALA A 88 -3.14 -11.76 -8.80
N THR A 89 -3.46 -11.07 -9.89
CA THR A 89 -4.50 -10.04 -9.89
C THR A 89 -5.88 -10.64 -9.62
N ALA A 90 -6.20 -11.80 -10.18
CA ALA A 90 -7.47 -12.50 -9.90
C ALA A 90 -7.59 -12.90 -8.42
N SER A 91 -6.53 -13.42 -7.81
CA SER A 91 -6.55 -13.79 -6.39
C SER A 91 -6.65 -12.57 -5.47
N ILE A 92 -5.96 -11.47 -5.78
CA ILE A 92 -6.09 -10.20 -5.05
C ILE A 92 -7.52 -9.66 -5.16
N LEU A 93 -8.14 -9.73 -6.34
CA LEU A 93 -9.53 -9.31 -6.56
C LEU A 93 -10.52 -10.14 -5.74
N LEU A 94 -10.35 -11.47 -5.71
CA LEU A 94 -11.19 -12.35 -4.88
C LEU A 94 -11.00 -12.05 -3.40
N GLY A 95 -9.75 -11.88 -2.95
CA GLY A 95 -9.42 -11.55 -1.57
C GLY A 95 -10.04 -10.24 -1.10
N VAL A 96 -9.93 -9.16 -1.88
CA VAL A 96 -10.54 -7.87 -1.51
C VAL A 96 -12.06 -7.93 -1.54
N THR A 97 -12.65 -8.66 -2.48
CA THR A 97 -14.13 -8.77 -2.56
C THR A 97 -14.69 -9.51 -1.35
N LEU A 98 -14.00 -10.57 -0.89
CA LEU A 98 -14.36 -11.29 0.32
C LEU A 98 -14.14 -10.44 1.58
N ALA A 99 -13.00 -9.76 1.67
CA ALA A 99 -12.70 -8.88 2.79
C ALA A 99 -13.73 -7.74 2.89
N VAL A 100 -14.03 -7.06 1.78
CA VAL A 100 -15.06 -6.01 1.75
C VAL A 100 -16.41 -6.59 2.14
N ARG A 101 -16.84 -7.73 1.60
CA ARG A 101 -18.12 -8.34 2.03
C ARG A 101 -18.15 -8.70 3.51
N ALA A 102 -17.04 -9.21 4.06
CA ALA A 102 -16.95 -9.59 5.45
C ALA A 102 -16.94 -8.36 6.40
N PHE A 103 -16.20 -7.31 6.05
CA PHE A 103 -16.01 -6.12 6.89
C PHE A 103 -17.04 -5.01 6.63
N SER A 104 -17.62 -4.91 5.43
CA SER A 104 -18.67 -3.93 5.09
C SER A 104 -19.95 -4.08 5.92
N SER A 105 -20.16 -5.23 6.57
CA SER A 105 -21.28 -5.42 7.50
C SER A 105 -21.04 -4.78 8.88
N ARG A 106 -19.80 -4.38 9.20
CA ARG A 106 -19.40 -3.83 10.51
C ARG A 106 -18.98 -2.36 10.47
N ASP A 107 -18.54 -1.86 9.34
CA ASP A 107 -17.97 -0.52 9.25
C ASP A 107 -18.97 0.45 8.60
N ARG A 108 -19.92 0.97 9.40
CA ARG A 108 -20.43 2.33 9.14
C ARG A 108 -19.26 3.26 9.44
N VAL A 109 -18.47 3.57 8.40
CA VAL A 109 -17.55 4.71 8.46
C VAL A 109 -18.42 5.93 8.75
N CYS A 110 -18.48 6.32 10.03
CA CYS A 110 -19.04 7.60 10.38
C CYS A 110 -18.15 8.63 9.69
N PRO A 111 -18.71 9.53 8.87
CA PRO A 111 -17.92 10.57 8.25
C PRO A 111 -17.35 11.41 9.38
N ALA A 112 -16.03 11.50 9.48
CA ALA A 112 -15.40 12.62 10.15
C ALA A 112 -15.77 13.87 9.31
N ARG A 113 -16.92 14.45 9.65
CA ARG A 113 -17.36 15.77 9.22
C ARG A 113 -17.49 16.58 10.51
N ALA A 114 -16.47 17.37 10.79
CA ALA A 114 -16.47 18.56 11.65
C ALA A 114 -15.03 19.08 11.52
N THR A 115 -14.71 20.12 10.77
CA THR A 115 -15.40 21.40 10.50
C THR A 115 -14.77 22.06 9.29
#